data_AF-A0A7V9P8Y1-F1
#
_entry.id   AF-A0A7V9P8Y1-F1
#
_cell.length_a   1.000
_cell.length_b   1.000
_cell.length_c   1.000
_cell.angle_alpha   90.00
_cell.angle_beta   90.00
_cell.angle_gamma   90.00
#
_symmetry.space_group_name_H-M   'P 1'
#
loop_
_entity.id
_entity.type
_entity.pdbx_description
1 polymer ?
#
loop_
_entity_poly.entity_id
_entity_poly.type
_entity_poly.pdbx_seq_one_letter_code
_entity_poly.pdbx_strand_id
1 'polypeptide(L)'
;MNVEARQKAREILKQYEKHGWTLRRVLLSDATCRMLAASLENLFGDAPIEAFKTDALWFSRAVAANGNESWELRRITGAPFALLRVFSADISENARKAARRATEKRLLDGNQS
;
A
#
# COMPACT_ATOMS: atom_id res chain seq x y z
N MET A 1 -15.69 15.44 -7.04
CA MET A 1 -14.27 15.27 -6.68
C MET A 1 -14.20 14.48 -5.38
N ASN A 2 -13.55 13.32 -5.33
CA ASN A 2 -13.29 12.66 -4.03
C ASN A 2 -11.97 13.23 -3.48
N VAL A 3 -12.06 14.47 -2.98
CA VAL A 3 -10.95 15.23 -2.39
C VAL A 3 -10.40 14.49 -1.17
N GLU A 4 -11.26 13.77 -0.47
CA GLU A 4 -10.94 13.04 0.76
C GLU A 4 -9.91 11.93 0.52
N ALA A 5 -10.10 11.08 -0.48
CA ALA A 5 -9.16 10.00 -0.80
C ALA A 5 -7.75 10.53 -1.14
N ARG A 6 -7.70 11.62 -1.92
CA ARG A 6 -6.43 12.28 -2.27
C ARG A 6 -5.74 12.85 -1.04
N GLN A 7 -6.48 13.59 -0.21
CA GLN A 7 -5.94 14.19 1.01
C GLN A 7 -5.45 13.10 1.98
N LYS A 8 -6.23 12.04 2.16
CA LYS A 8 -5.88 10.92 3.02
C LYS A 8 -4.61 10.21 2.56
N ALA A 9 -4.48 9.98 1.24
CA ALA A 9 -3.26 9.43 0.67
C ALA A 9 -2.04 10.31 1.00
N ARG A 10 -2.13 11.64 0.83
CA ARG A 10 -1.03 12.57 1.18
C ARG A 10 -0.64 12.51 2.65
N GLU A 11 -1.63 12.46 3.54
CA GLU A 11 -1.41 12.36 4.98
C GLU A 11 -0.69 11.06 5.36
N ILE A 12 -1.15 9.93 4.80
CA ILE A 12 -0.52 8.62 5.01
C ILE A 12 0.92 8.64 4.49
N LEU A 13 1.14 9.11 3.25
CA LEU A 13 2.48 9.17 2.66
C LEU A 13 3.45 9.97 3.54
N LYS A 14 3.05 11.19 3.95
CA LYS A 14 3.86 12.06 4.81
C LYS A 14 4.15 11.41 6.17
N GLN A 15 3.16 10.74 6.76
CA GLN A 15 3.33 10.07 8.04
C GLN A 15 4.33 8.90 7.93
N TYR A 16 4.20 8.07 6.89
CA TYR A 16 5.02 6.88 6.71
C TYR A 16 6.46 7.25 6.37
N GLU A 17 6.66 8.23 5.48
CA GLU A 17 7.97 8.79 5.15
C GLU A 17 8.69 9.31 6.41
N LYS A 18 7.99 10.08 7.26
CA LYS A 18 8.53 10.56 8.55
C LYS A 18 9.03 9.43 9.46
N HIS A 19 8.45 8.24 9.34
CA HIS A 19 8.80 7.06 10.14
C HIS A 19 9.71 6.06 9.40
N GLY A 20 10.33 6.49 8.29
CA GLY A 20 11.31 5.70 7.53
C GLY A 20 10.70 4.59 6.68
N TRP A 21 9.41 4.64 6.41
CA TRP A 21 8.75 3.74 5.48
C TRP A 21 8.85 4.29 4.05
N THR A 22 9.07 3.39 3.09
CA THR A 22 9.14 3.70 1.66
C THR A 22 7.88 3.20 0.97
N LEU A 23 7.22 4.03 0.17
CA LEU A 23 6.12 3.59 -0.69
C LEU A 23 6.68 2.64 -1.77
N ARG A 24 6.09 1.45 -1.88
CA ARG A 24 6.53 0.42 -2.84
C ARG A 24 5.53 0.17 -3.95
N ARG A 25 4.23 0.24 -3.66
CA ARG A 25 3.15 0.01 -4.64
C ARG A 25 1.88 0.73 -4.21
N VAL A 26 1.05 1.06 -5.19
CA VAL A 26 -0.27 1.65 -5.00
C VAL A 26 -1.31 0.69 -5.58
N LEU A 27 -2.32 0.35 -4.79
CA LEU A 27 -3.47 -0.43 -5.24
C LEU A 27 -4.66 0.52 -5.34
N LEU A 28 -5.23 0.70 -6.52
CA LEU A 28 -6.37 1.61 -6.73
C LEU A 28 -7.53 0.89 -7.40
N SER A 29 -8.74 1.21 -6.99
CA SER A 29 -9.94 0.90 -7.75
C SER A 29 -10.00 1.67 -9.06
N ASP A 30 -10.63 1.10 -10.08
CA ASP A 30 -10.82 1.75 -11.38
C ASP A 30 -11.48 3.13 -11.26
N ALA A 31 -12.42 3.26 -10.32
CA ALA A 31 -13.07 4.53 -10.02
C ALA A 31 -12.06 5.57 -9.51
N THR A 32 -11.29 5.23 -8.49
CA THR A 32 -10.26 6.13 -7.92
C THR A 32 -9.16 6.44 -8.93
N CYS A 33 -8.76 5.46 -9.74
CA CYS A 33 -7.74 5.63 -10.77
C CYS A 33 -8.18 6.65 -11.83
N ARG A 34 -9.40 6.54 -12.36
CA ARG A 34 -9.99 7.54 -13.28
C ARG A 34 -10.08 8.93 -12.66
N MET A 35 -10.45 8.99 -11.38
CA MET A 35 -10.61 10.26 -10.67
C MET A 35 -9.30 10.97 -10.37
N LEU A 36 -8.21 10.22 -10.14
CA LEU A 36 -6.91 10.75 -9.78
C LEU A 36 -5.95 10.82 -10.98
N ALA A 37 -6.35 10.40 -12.18
CA ALA A 37 -5.49 10.24 -13.35
C ALA A 37 -4.50 11.40 -13.57
N ALA A 38 -4.98 12.64 -13.54
CA ALA A 38 -4.15 13.84 -13.75
C ALA A 38 -3.19 14.18 -12.58
N SER A 39 -3.21 13.41 -11.50
CA SER A 39 -2.46 13.67 -10.27
C SER A 39 -1.73 12.44 -9.73
N LEU A 40 -1.80 11.29 -10.42
CA LEU A 40 -1.20 10.04 -9.94
C LEU A 40 0.32 10.16 -9.76
N GLU A 41 1.02 10.66 -10.77
CA GLU A 41 2.47 10.85 -10.75
C GLU A 41 2.90 11.83 -9.65
N ASN A 42 2.21 12.97 -9.53
CA ASN A 42 2.49 13.95 -8.47
C ASN A 42 2.18 13.41 -7.05
N LEU A 43 1.22 12.50 -6.93
CA LEU A 43 0.81 11.98 -5.62
C LEU A 43 1.66 10.79 -5.17
N PHE A 44 2.01 9.89 -6.08
CA PHE A 44 2.64 8.62 -5.76
C PHE A 44 4.07 8.46 -6.30
N GLY A 45 4.57 9.45 -7.04
CA GLY A 45 5.88 9.40 -7.69
C GLY A 45 5.98 8.22 -8.65
N ASP A 46 7.11 7.54 -8.62
CA ASP A 46 7.42 6.38 -9.48
C ASP A 46 6.86 5.05 -8.95
N ALA A 47 6.09 5.07 -7.85
CA ALA A 47 5.55 3.84 -7.29
C ALA A 47 4.55 3.19 -8.27
N PRO A 48 4.72 1.90 -8.61
CA PRO A 48 3.83 1.22 -9.54
C PRO A 48 2.39 1.20 -9.01
N ILE A 49 1.46 1.52 -9.90
CA ILE A 49 0.03 1.55 -9.63
C ILE A 49 -0.60 0.30 -10.25
N GLU A 50 -1.28 -0.49 -9.43
CA GLU A 50 -1.97 -1.71 -9.84
C GLU A 50 -3.48 -1.57 -9.60
N ALA A 51 -4.27 -2.04 -10.58
CA ALA A 51 -5.72 -2.09 -10.44
C ALA A 51 -6.11 -3.10 -9.35
N PHE A 52 -7.00 -2.68 -8.44
CA PHE A 52 -7.43 -3.49 -7.31
C PHE A 52 -8.87 -3.18 -6.91
N LYS A 53 -9.48 -4.00 -6.05
CA LYS A 53 -10.88 -3.81 -5.63
C LYS A 53 -11.08 -2.73 -4.56
N THR A 54 -10.01 -2.27 -3.92
CA THR A 54 -10.03 -1.25 -2.86
C THR A 54 -8.77 -0.41 -2.92
N ASP A 55 -8.83 0.82 -2.41
CA ASP A 55 -7.70 1.75 -2.48
C ASP A 55 -6.77 1.53 -1.29
N ALA A 56 -5.51 1.20 -1.56
CA ALA A 56 -4.51 0.90 -0.54
C ALA A 56 -3.07 1.20 -0.99
N LEU A 57 -2.17 1.34 -0.02
CA LEU A 57 -0.75 1.62 -0.23
C LEU A 57 0.09 0.52 0.40
N TRP A 58 1.06 0.01 -0.34
CA TRP A 58 2.10 -0.87 0.16
C TRP A 58 3.32 -0.06 0.56
N PHE A 59 3.71 -0.16 1.82
CA PHE A 59 4.93 0.40 2.35
C PHE A 59 5.90 -0.69 2.73
N SER A 60 7.19 -0.40 2.66
CA SER A 60 8.20 -1.24 3.27
C SER A 60 9.19 -0.46 4.12
N ARG A 61 9.78 -1.14 5.09
CA ARG A 61 10.82 -0.62 5.97
C ARG A 61 11.81 -1.72 6.30
N ALA A 62 13.09 -1.44 6.12
CA ALA A 62 14.16 -2.36 6.51
C ALA A 62 14.12 -2.59 8.03
N VAL A 63 14.30 -3.84 8.46
CA VAL A 63 14.48 -4.19 9.86
C VAL A 63 15.98 -4.36 10.08
N ALA A 64 16.59 -3.39 10.77
CA ALA A 64 18.02 -3.39 11.02
C ALA A 64 18.40 -4.52 11.99
N ALA A 65 18.85 -5.65 11.44
CA ALA A 65 19.66 -6.69 12.11
C ALA A 65 19.98 -7.88 11.20
N ASN A 66 19.11 -8.21 10.23
CA ASN A 66 19.18 -9.51 9.53
C ASN A 66 18.74 -9.51 8.05
N GLY A 67 18.61 -8.32 7.43
CA GLY A 67 18.15 -8.21 6.04
C GLY A 67 16.65 -8.45 5.85
N ASN A 68 15.89 -8.62 6.93
CA ASN A 68 14.43 -8.72 6.86
C ASN A 68 13.81 -7.37 6.49
N GLU A 69 12.64 -7.43 5.85
CA GLU A 69 11.88 -6.26 5.46
C GLU A 69 10.45 -6.35 6.02
N SER A 70 10.04 -5.32 6.76
CA SER A 70 8.65 -5.16 7.16
C SER A 70 7.88 -4.53 6.03
N TRP A 71 6.71 -5.08 5.69
CA TRP A 71 5.80 -4.56 4.69
C TRP A 71 4.44 -4.33 5.30
N GLU A 72 3.85 -3.17 5.03
CA GLU A 72 2.53 -2.82 5.54
C GLU A 72 1.61 -2.42 4.39
N LEU A 73 0.43 -3.03 4.35
CA LEU A 73 -0.64 -2.68 3.43
C LEU A 73 -1.66 -1.81 4.17
N ARG A 74 -1.76 -0.53 3.80
CA ARG A 74 -2.61 0.47 4.45
C ARG A 74 -3.77 0.86 3.55
N ARG A 75 -5.01 0.75 4.05
CA ARG A 75 -6.21 1.21 3.34
C ARG A 75 -6.26 2.74 3.31
N ILE A 76 -6.66 3.30 2.16
CA ILE A 76 -6.81 4.76 1.96
C ILE A 76 -8.25 5.19 2.22
N THR A 77 -9.24 4.47 1.70
CA THR A 77 -10.67 4.83 1.74
C THR A 77 -11.47 3.93 2.69
N GLY A 78 -12.49 4.49 3.35
CA GLY A 78 -13.31 3.76 4.32
C GLY A 78 -12.66 3.64 5.71
N ALA A 79 -13.06 2.62 6.48
CA ALA A 79 -12.56 2.42 7.84
C ALA A 79 -11.03 2.20 7.86
N PRO A 80 -10.27 2.89 8.74
CA PRO A 80 -8.82 2.71 8.86
C PRO A 80 -8.45 1.25 9.13
N PHE A 81 -7.67 0.68 8.23
CA PHE A 81 -7.24 -0.72 8.34
C PHE A 81 -5.84 -0.89 7.77
N ALA A 82 -5.03 -1.73 8.43
CA ALA A 82 -3.67 -2.03 8.00
C ALA A 82 -3.31 -3.48 8.28
N LEU A 83 -2.50 -4.07 7.40
CA LEU A 83 -1.97 -5.41 7.56
C LEU A 83 -0.44 -5.38 7.47
N LEU A 84 0.22 -5.84 8.54
CA LEU A 84 1.67 -5.95 8.61
C LEU A 84 2.13 -7.36 8.23
N ARG A 85 3.24 -7.45 7.51
CA ARG A 85 3.96 -8.67 7.15
C ARG A 85 5.45 -8.43 7.34
N VAL A 86 6.18 -9.46 7.74
CA VAL A 86 7.65 -9.44 7.74
C VAL A 86 8.13 -10.48 6.75
N PHE A 87 9.04 -10.08 5.87
CA PHE A 87 9.70 -10.95 4.93
C PHE A 87 11.13 -11.19 5.39
N SER A 88 11.55 -12.45 5.41
CA SER A 88 12.94 -12.81 5.65
C SER A 88 13.82 -12.48 4.44
N ALA A 89 15.12 -12.34 4.65
CA ALA A 89 16.09 -12.06 3.58
C ALA A 89 16.20 -13.20 2.55
N ASP A 90 15.97 -14.44 2.98
CA ASP A 90 16.10 -15.68 2.19
C ASP A 90 14.82 -16.07 1.44
N ILE A 91 13.71 -15.34 1.64
CA ILE A 91 12.46 -15.64 0.94
C ILE A 91 12.60 -15.37 -0.56
N SER A 92 12.20 -16.34 -1.39
CA SER A 92 12.16 -16.14 -2.85
C SER A 92 11.14 -15.06 -3.24
N GLU A 93 11.37 -14.35 -4.34
CA GLU A 93 10.40 -13.35 -4.80
C GLU A 93 9.04 -13.95 -5.19
N ASN A 94 9.01 -15.21 -5.65
CA ASN A 94 7.74 -15.89 -5.92
C ASN A 94 6.94 -16.10 -4.62
N ALA A 95 7.59 -16.54 -3.55
CA ALA A 95 6.96 -16.69 -2.24
C ALA A 95 6.56 -15.31 -1.67
N ARG A 96 7.40 -14.28 -1.81
CA ARG A 96 7.09 -12.91 -1.41
C ARG A 96 5.88 -12.35 -2.16
N LYS A 97 5.78 -12.57 -3.47
CA LYS A 97 4.63 -12.19 -4.30
C LYS A 97 3.35 -12.93 -3.90
N ALA A 98 3.43 -14.24 -3.68
CA ALA A 98 2.29 -15.03 -3.21
C ALA A 98 1.78 -14.53 -1.84
N ALA A 99 2.71 -14.23 -0.94
CA ALA A 99 2.43 -13.66 0.36
C ALA A 99 1.76 -12.27 0.29
N ARG A 100 2.23 -11.37 -0.60
CA ARG A 100 1.58 -10.07 -0.86
C ARG A 100 0.12 -10.26 -1.32
N ARG A 101 -0.10 -11.12 -2.32
CA ARG A 101 -1.46 -11.45 -2.81
C ARG A 101 -2.38 -12.00 -1.72
N ALA A 102 -1.84 -12.82 -0.82
CA ALA A 102 -2.61 -13.30 0.33
C ALA A 102 -2.97 -12.18 1.32
N THR A 103 -2.09 -11.18 1.53
CA THR A 103 -2.41 -10.00 2.35
C THR A 103 -3.48 -9.13 1.71
N GLU A 104 -3.37 -8.91 0.40
CA GLU A 104 -4.34 -8.17 -0.40
C GLU A 104 -5.72 -8.80 -0.31
N LYS A 105 -5.82 -10.14 -0.38
CA LYS A 105 -7.09 -10.84 -0.17
C LYS A 105 -7.66 -10.58 1.23
N ARG A 106 -6.84 -10.69 2.28
CA ARG A 106 -7.27 -10.40 3.66
C ARG A 106 -7.77 -8.97 3.86
N LEU A 107 -7.19 -7.99 3.13
CA LEU A 107 -7.67 -6.61 3.15
C LEU A 107 -9.10 -6.49 2.61
N LEU A 108 -9.45 -7.29 1.60
CA LEU A 108 -10.80 -7.33 1.05
C LEU A 108 -11.78 -8.03 1.99
N ASP A 109 -11.37 -9.13 2.61
CA ASP A 109 -12.21 -9.88 3.56
C ASP A 109 -12.54 -9.01 4.79
N GLY A 110 -11.55 -8.29 5.32
CA GLY A 110 -11.74 -7.28 6.39
C GLY A 110 -12.45 -5.99 5.94
N ASN A 111 -12.97 -5.92 4.71
CA ASN A 111 -13.86 -4.85 4.25
C ASN A 111 -15.35 -5.26 4.31
N GLN A 112 -15.65 -6.54 4.56
CA GLN A 112 -17.01 -7.07 4.60
C GLN A 112 -17.55 -7.27 6.03
N SER A 113 -16.83 -6.80 7.05
CA SER A 113 -17.16 -6.94 8.47
C SER A 113 -17.80 -5.68 9.05
#